data_AF-A0A1Z4NHC6-F1
#
_entry.id   AF-A0A1Z4NHC6-F1
#
_cell.length_a   1.000
_cell.length_b   1.000
_cell.length_c   1.000
_cell.angle_alpha   90.00
_cell.angle_beta   90.00
_cell.angle_gamma   90.00
#
_symmetry.space_group_name_H-M   'P 1'
#
loop_
_entity.id
_entity.type
_entity.pdbx_description
1 polymer ?
#
loop_
_entity_poly.entity_id
_entity_poly.type
_entity_poly.pdbx_seq_one_letter_code
_entity_poly.pdbx_strand_id
1 'polypeptide(L)' 'MRINCHLPKLAITVAMMIGATFLSSPGKATSLSKINDMYVFGDSLSDTGQVLKATNGLLPPNPPYFNGRFADGLA' A
#
# COMPACT_ATOMS: atom_id res chain seq x y z
N MET A 1 -48.63 31.23 -33.16
CA MET A 1 -48.08 29.95 -32.70
C MET A 1 -46.55 30.06 -32.69
N ARG A 2 -45.92 30.26 -31.52
CA ARG A 2 -44.45 30.43 -31.42
C ARG A 2 -43.80 29.06 -31.16
N ILE A 3 -43.05 28.57 -32.14
CA ILE A 3 -42.36 27.29 -32.05
C ILE A 3 -41.13 27.49 -31.16
N ASN A 4 -41.06 26.76 -30.04
CA ASN A 4 -40.02 26.95 -29.03
C ASN A 4 -38.68 26.36 -29.52
N CYS A 5 -37.82 27.20 -30.10
CA CYS A 5 -36.57 26.83 -30.78
C CYS A 5 -35.43 26.37 -29.84
N HIS A 6 -35.67 26.33 -28.53
CA HIS A 6 -34.69 25.91 -27.51
C HIS A 6 -34.75 24.42 -27.18
N LEU A 7 -35.83 23.73 -27.53
CA LEU A 7 -36.04 22.30 -27.28
C LEU A 7 -34.93 21.37 -27.85
N PRO A 8 -34.43 21.54 -29.08
CA PRO A 8 -33.39 20.66 -29.62
C PRO A 8 -32.02 20.90 -28.95
N LYS A 9 -31.76 22.12 -28.49
CA LYS A 9 -30.50 22.47 -27.80
C LYS A 9 -30.43 21.81 -26.42
N LEU A 10 -31.55 21.76 -25.70
CA LEU A 10 -31.63 21.09 -24.40
C LEU A 10 -31.44 19.57 -24.52
N ALA A 11 -32.01 18.95 -25.55
CA ALA A 11 -31.88 17.51 -25.79
C ALA A 11 -30.43 17.10 -26.11
N ILE A 12 -29.70 17.92 -26.89
CA ILE A 12 -28.30 17.64 -27.26
C ILE A 12 -27.38 17.75 -26.03
N THR A 13 -27.57 18.77 -25.18
CA THR A 13 -26.75 18.94 -23.97
C THR A 13 -26.95 17.80 -22.97
N VAL A 14 -28.18 17.31 -22.82
CA VAL A 14 -28.48 16.16 -21.96
C VAL A 14 -27.85 14.87 -22.50
N ALA A 15 -27.89 14.65 -23.81
CA ALA A 15 -27.25 13.48 -24.44
C ALA A 15 -25.72 13.47 -24.27
N MET A 16 -25.05 14.63 -24.36
CA MET A 16 -23.61 14.75 -24.12
C MET A 16 -23.23 14.46 -22.65
N MET A 17 -24.01 14.95 -21.68
CA MET A 17 -23.77 14.70 -20.25
C MET A 17 -23.92 13.22 -19.88
N ILE A 18 -24.86 12.51 -20.51
CA ILE A 18 -25.05 11.07 -20.31
C ILE A 18 -23.89 10.30 -20.95
N GLY A 19 -23.41 10.69 -22.14
CA GLY A 19 -22.26 10.03 -22.77
C GLY A 19 -20.97 10.11 -21.95
N ALA A 20 -20.74 11.25 -21.26
CA ALA A 20 -19.53 11.46 -20.47
C ALA A 20 -19.47 10.62 -19.18
N THR A 21 -20.62 10.23 -18.60
CA THR A 21 -20.66 9.42 -17.37
C THR A 21 -20.48 7.92 -17.63
N PHE A 22 -20.62 7.45 -18.87
CA PHE A 22 -20.44 6.04 -19.23
C PHE A 22 -18.97 5.67 -19.57
N LEU A 23 -18.08 6.65 -19.78
CA LEU A 23 -16.68 6.39 -20.13
C LEU A 23 -15.73 6.27 -18.93
N SER A 24 -16.17 6.52 -17.70
CA SER A 24 -15.34 6.34 -16.51
C SER A 24 -15.36 4.87 -16.05
N SER A 25 -14.72 3.97 -16.81
CA SER A 25 -14.38 2.65 -16.28
C SER A 25 -13.24 2.80 -15.27
N PRO A 26 -13.37 2.37 -14.00
CA PRO A 26 -12.21 2.25 -13.13
C PRO A 26 -11.24 1.26 -13.79
N GLY A 27 -10.01 1.71 -14.05
CA GLY A 27 -8.96 0.81 -14.51
C GLY A 27 -8.82 -0.34 -13.52
N LYS A 28 -8.77 -1.59 -14.01
CA LYS A 28 -8.50 -2.74 -13.15
C LYS A 28 -7.11 -2.55 -12.57
N ALA A 29 -7.03 -2.23 -11.28
CA ALA A 29 -5.78 -2.26 -10.55
C ALA A 29 -5.23 -3.68 -10.64
N THR A 30 -4.05 -3.85 -11.21
CA THR A 30 -3.33 -5.11 -11.20
C THR A 30 -3.04 -5.44 -9.74
N SER A 31 -3.73 -6.45 -9.18
CA SER A 31 -3.45 -6.93 -7.83
C SER A 31 -2.01 -7.44 -7.81
N LEU A 32 -1.12 -6.69 -7.14
CA LEU A 32 0.22 -7.18 -6.88
C LEU A 32 0.09 -8.47 -6.08
N SER A 33 0.83 -9.51 -6.44
CA SER A 33 0.85 -10.73 -5.64
C SER A 33 1.29 -10.37 -4.23
N LYS A 34 0.49 -10.75 -3.22
CA LYS A 34 0.80 -10.51 -1.82
C LYS A 34 2.08 -11.26 -1.45
N ILE A 35 3.06 -10.56 -0.88
CA ILE A 35 4.18 -11.21 -0.21
C ILE A 35 3.65 -11.82 1.08
N ASN A 36 3.68 -13.15 1.16
CA ASN A 36 3.20 -13.87 2.35
C ASN A 36 4.31 -14.07 3.38
N ASP A 37 5.56 -14.21 2.92
CA ASP A 37 6.72 -14.51 3.75
C ASP A 37 7.96 -13.72 3.31
N MET A 38 8.83 -13.42 4.27
CA MET A 38 10.14 -12.79 4.04
C MET A 38 11.21 -13.57 4.79
N TYR A 39 12.24 -14.03 4.06
CA TYR A 39 13.39 -14.70 4.63
C TYR A 39 14.57 -13.73 4.61
N VAL A 40 15.08 -13.37 5.79
CA VAL A 40 16.14 -12.38 5.97
C VAL A 40 17.41 -13.09 6.40
N PHE A 41 18.46 -12.92 5.61
CA PHE A 41 19.81 -13.37 5.90
C PHE A 41 20.70 -12.14 6.04
N GLY A 42 21.63 -12.16 7.00
CA GLY A 42 22.50 -11.03 7.22
C GLY A 42 23.26 -11.12 8.53
N ASP A 43 23.70 -9.96 9.00
CA ASP A 43 24.45 -9.77 10.23
C ASP A 43 23.57 -9.11 11.31
N SER A 44 24.22 -8.47 12.29
CA SER A 44 23.61 -7.75 13.39
C SER A 44 22.54 -6.73 12.99
N LEU A 45 22.62 -6.09 11.81
CA LEU A 45 21.64 -5.10 11.38
C LEU A 45 20.26 -5.69 11.07
N SER A 46 20.22 -7.00 10.78
CA SER A 46 18.98 -7.73 10.47
C SER A 46 18.60 -8.74 11.54
N ASP A 47 19.48 -9.01 12.51
CA ASP A 47 19.21 -9.99 13.56
C ASP A 47 18.07 -9.53 14.49
N THR A 48 17.10 -10.42 14.68
CA THR A 48 15.94 -10.19 15.55
C THR A 48 15.99 -11.03 16.82
N GLY A 49 17.18 -11.52 17.19
CA GLY A 49 17.42 -12.33 18.39
C GLY A 49 17.95 -13.73 18.12
N GLN A 50 18.40 -14.06 16.90
CA GLN A 50 19.00 -15.37 16.65
C GLN A 50 20.34 -15.50 17.38
N VAL A 51 21.13 -14.43 17.44
CA VAL A 51 22.39 -14.43 18.18
C VAL A 51 22.14 -14.58 19.69
N LEU A 52 21.10 -13.93 20.22
CA LEU A 52 20.69 -14.10 21.62
C LEU A 52 20.36 -15.55 21.94
N LYS A 53 19.61 -16.21 21.07
CA LYS A 53 19.29 -17.64 21.22
C LYS A 53 20.54 -18.51 21.11
N ALA A 54 21.39 -18.28 20.10
CA ALA A 54 22.57 -19.09 19.85
C ALA A 54 23.61 -18.98 20.97
N THR A 55 23.65 -17.85 21.67
CA THR A 55 24.60 -17.57 22.75
C THR A 55 24.01 -17.81 24.13
N ASN A 56 22.84 -18.43 24.24
CA ASN A 56 22.12 -18.65 25.51
C ASN A 56 21.96 -17.35 26.33
N GLY A 57 21.67 -16.23 25.65
CA GLY A 57 21.44 -14.94 26.27
C GLY A 57 22.68 -14.08 26.50
N LEU A 58 23.87 -14.52 26.07
CA LEU A 58 25.11 -13.77 26.33
C LEU A 58 25.28 -12.54 25.43
N LEU A 59 24.82 -12.60 24.17
CA LEU A 59 24.96 -11.52 23.18
C LEU A 59 23.63 -11.24 22.46
N PRO A 60 23.27 -9.99 22.19
CA PRO A 60 23.91 -8.77 22.70
C PRO A 60 23.62 -8.57 24.21
N PRO A 61 24.57 -8.03 24.98
CA PRO A 61 24.37 -7.79 26.41
C PRO A 61 23.32 -6.70 26.63
N ASN A 62 22.26 -7.00 27.38
CA ASN A 62 21.25 -6.00 27.72
C ASN A 62 21.47 -5.50 29.16
N PRO A 63 21.63 -4.18 29.40
CA PRO A 63 21.60 -3.03 28.46
C PRO A 63 22.92 -2.82 27.67
N PRO A 64 22.93 -2.07 26.54
CA PRO A 64 21.90 -1.12 26.03
C PRO A 64 20.98 -1.69 24.94
N TYR A 65 21.07 -2.98 24.64
CA TYR A 65 20.46 -3.57 23.45
C TYR A 65 19.01 -4.03 23.67
N PHE A 66 18.11 -3.65 22.76
CA PHE A 66 16.67 -3.89 22.86
C PHE A 66 16.29 -5.30 22.42
N ASN A 67 15.74 -6.10 23.33
CA ASN A 67 15.11 -7.40 23.05
C ASN A 67 15.97 -8.36 22.18
N GLY A 68 17.28 -8.42 22.45
CA GLY A 68 18.21 -9.27 21.70
C GLY A 68 18.65 -8.75 20.34
N ARG A 69 18.22 -7.54 19.94
CA ARG A 69 18.67 -6.86 18.71
C ARG A 69 19.92 -6.03 18.98
N PHE A 70 20.78 -5.90 17.98
CA PHE A 70 21.91 -4.97 18.03
C PHE A 70 21.48 -3.52 17.75
N ALA A 71 20.40 -3.08 18.39
CA ALA A 71 19.82 -1.75 18.31
C ALA A 71 19.29 -1.34 19.69
N ASP A 72 19.09 -0.04 19.91
CA ASP A 72 18.56 0.54 21.15
C ASP A 72 17.01 0.66 21.17
N GLY A 73 16.33 0.23 20.10
CA GLY A 73 14.87 0.25 19.99
C GLY A 73 14.30 -0.58 18.85
N LEU A 74 12.99 -0.43 18.62
CA LEU A 74 12.32 -0.92 17.42
C LEU A 74 12.58 0.07 16.29
N ALA A 75 13.29 -0.38 15.25
CA ALA A 75 13.31 0.29 13.95
C ALA A 75 12.00 0.01 13.18
#